data_AF-A0A6V7WZ37-F1
#
_entry.id   AF-A0A6V7WZ37-F1
#
_cell.length_a   1.000
_cell.length_b   1.000
_cell.length_c   1.000
_cell.angle_alpha   90.00
_cell.angle_beta   90.00
_cell.angle_gamma   90.00
#
_symmetry.space_group_name_H-M   'P 1'
#
loop_
_entity.id
_entity.type
_entity.pdbx_description
1 polymer ?
#
loop_
_entity_poly.entity_id
_entity_poly.type
_entity_poly.pdbx_seq_one_letter_code
_entity_poly.pdbx_strand_id
1 'polypeptide(L)'
;MLRRNRNMRKSFANYHDKGPIKIRDCYFGGRTGPLQMYFDADAEQHKMVYLDFNSLYPSTIATTSFPVGHPKIHVVPLAEQNVNWKSGDQIPFKGILKVFLVPPSSLNVPVIPVKFDERLLFPLCRKCALAYPNGANIKGYQCPHNDEERGWVSTCTSLELEEALKVGYTVTKFYRALHYEKWDENLFKNYVAEFMAMKIHASGFPEGIEGKENEDTFIKDCKDKFGIEIEREKMVPDQAMRYISKLMLNSLWGRFSLRNGQSRSVVIDSPTELIEYDKNNSIEIQSIDNLTEETILLTYKQKEEFIIEHDTSNMVVSLWTTSAARIKLLKAMQKVAKAEGCNILYGDTDSILFSYPRDMECPLKTGPYLGDLAKEYAGSEIKEYVGGACKAYALRMESNKNAKISSVLKVRGITLTADVCKILHFDSFKESVLNYANGGGDNEEDNELDKRSIMIENPNFIRRSVKEGMVYSTKMRKIFRPIIQKGIISNDLKIVHFGQNNFSKCIVIFHNIFQLYFNIFTM
;
A
#
# COMPACT_ATOMS: atom_id res chain seq x y z
N MET A 1 -38.62 -6.50 -14.12
CA MET A 1 -39.26 -6.76 -12.81
C MET A 1 -39.03 -5.66 -11.76
N LEU A 2 -37.78 -5.19 -11.51
CA LEU A 2 -37.49 -4.16 -10.49
C LEU A 2 -38.27 -2.84 -10.68
N ARG A 3 -38.54 -2.42 -11.92
CA ARG A 3 -39.35 -1.20 -12.19
C ARG A 3 -40.83 -1.31 -11.78
N ARG A 4 -41.38 -2.49 -11.45
CA ARG A 4 -42.83 -2.63 -11.14
C ARG A 4 -43.16 -2.94 -9.69
N ASN A 5 -42.21 -3.43 -8.88
CA ASN A 5 -42.47 -3.84 -7.49
C ASN A 5 -41.60 -3.05 -6.49
N ARG A 6 -42.24 -2.20 -5.70
CA ARG A 6 -41.59 -1.31 -4.70
C ARG A 6 -40.89 -2.10 -3.58
N ASN A 7 -41.45 -3.24 -3.17
CA ASN A 7 -40.86 -4.10 -2.15
C ASN A 7 -39.60 -4.79 -2.68
N MET A 8 -39.64 -5.30 -3.91
CA MET A 8 -38.45 -5.84 -4.58
C MET A 8 -37.34 -4.78 -4.72
N ARG A 9 -37.67 -3.53 -5.09
CA ARG A 9 -36.66 -2.47 -5.13
C ARG A 9 -36.03 -2.20 -3.77
N LYS A 10 -36.84 -2.12 -2.71
CA LYS A 10 -36.32 -1.93 -1.34
C LYS A 10 -35.44 -3.10 -0.91
N SER A 11 -35.85 -4.34 -1.17
CA SER A 11 -35.06 -5.53 -0.84
C SER A 11 -33.75 -5.61 -1.63
N PHE A 12 -33.76 -5.30 -2.94
CA PHE A 12 -32.54 -5.30 -3.76
C PHE A 12 -31.62 -4.10 -3.47
N ALA A 13 -32.16 -2.95 -3.09
CA ALA A 13 -31.35 -1.80 -2.66
C ALA A 13 -30.55 -2.09 -1.40
N ASN A 14 -31.08 -2.95 -0.52
CA ASN A 14 -30.43 -3.40 0.72
C ASN A 14 -29.63 -4.70 0.55
N TYR A 15 -29.64 -5.32 -0.64
CA TYR A 15 -28.90 -6.55 -0.90
C TYR A 15 -27.44 -6.22 -1.23
N HIS A 16 -26.55 -6.46 -0.27
CA HIS A 16 -25.14 -6.09 -0.42
C HIS A 16 -24.27 -7.15 -1.12
N ASP A 17 -24.73 -8.41 -1.22
CA ASP A 17 -23.94 -9.48 -1.86
C ASP A 17 -24.06 -9.43 -3.39
N LYS A 18 -23.02 -8.95 -4.07
CA LYS A 18 -22.98 -8.86 -5.54
C LYS A 18 -22.71 -10.18 -6.28
N GLY A 19 -22.86 -11.34 -5.63
CA GLY A 19 -22.73 -12.65 -6.27
C GLY A 19 -21.48 -13.46 -5.84
N PRO A 20 -20.87 -14.27 -6.73
CA PRO A 20 -19.72 -15.12 -6.39
C PRO A 20 -18.51 -14.38 -5.80
N ILE A 21 -17.59 -15.14 -5.21
CA ILE A 21 -16.25 -14.62 -4.89
C ILE A 21 -15.51 -14.43 -6.21
N LYS A 22 -15.03 -13.21 -6.44
CA LYS A 22 -13.99 -12.93 -7.45
C LYS A 22 -12.69 -12.70 -6.70
N ILE A 23 -11.68 -13.55 -6.93
CA ILE A 23 -10.39 -13.47 -6.22
C ILE A 23 -9.74 -12.08 -6.40
N ARG A 24 -9.92 -11.48 -7.58
CA ARG A 24 -9.44 -10.13 -7.90
C ARG A 24 -10.00 -9.05 -6.97
N ASP A 25 -11.19 -9.23 -6.39
CA ASP A 25 -11.82 -8.25 -5.50
C ASP A 25 -11.10 -8.12 -4.16
N CYS A 26 -10.28 -9.12 -3.78
CA CYS A 26 -9.48 -9.10 -2.55
C CYS A 26 -7.97 -8.99 -2.82
N TYR A 27 -7.56 -8.97 -4.08
CA TYR A 27 -6.16 -8.87 -4.48
C TYR A 27 -5.70 -7.42 -4.54
N PHE A 28 -5.01 -6.99 -3.48
CA PHE A 28 -4.49 -5.62 -3.32
C PHE A 28 -2.96 -5.60 -3.22
N GLY A 29 -2.38 -4.42 -3.46
CA GLY A 29 -0.97 -4.14 -3.19
C GLY A 29 -0.71 -3.73 -1.74
N GLY A 30 0.40 -3.03 -1.50
CA GLY A 30 0.77 -2.49 -0.20
C GLY A 30 -0.01 -1.22 0.20
N ARG A 31 0.08 -0.86 1.48
CA ARG A 31 -0.39 0.43 2.00
C ARG A 31 0.62 1.51 1.61
N THR A 32 0.13 2.63 1.08
CA THR A 32 0.99 3.77 0.76
C THR A 32 0.26 5.07 1.02
N GLY A 33 0.92 6.02 1.66
CA GLY A 33 0.46 7.40 1.82
C GLY A 33 0.94 8.06 3.12
N PRO A 34 0.84 9.39 3.20
CA PRO A 34 1.08 10.13 4.44
C PRO A 34 -0.05 9.88 5.44
N LEU A 35 0.33 9.86 6.72
CA LEU A 35 -0.56 9.96 7.88
C LEU A 35 -0.43 11.32 8.59
N GLN A 36 0.57 12.11 8.21
CA GLN A 36 0.76 13.50 8.64
C GLN A 36 1.36 14.30 7.47
N MET A 37 0.97 15.57 7.30
CA MET A 37 1.47 16.38 6.17
C MET A 37 2.82 17.02 6.46
N TYR A 38 3.10 17.34 7.72
CA TYR A 38 4.35 17.98 8.14
C TYR A 38 4.70 17.60 9.59
N PHE A 39 5.98 17.35 9.83
CA PHE A 39 6.52 17.07 11.16
C PHE A 39 7.94 17.64 11.27
N ASP A 40 8.20 18.35 12.38
CA ASP A 40 9.52 18.88 12.74
C ASP A 40 9.98 18.17 14.02
N ALA A 41 11.07 17.41 13.91
CA ALA A 41 11.57 16.60 15.02
C ALA A 41 12.11 17.45 16.18
N ASP A 42 12.73 18.60 15.89
CA ASP A 42 13.33 19.43 16.92
C ASP A 42 12.26 20.25 17.64
N ALA A 43 11.28 20.79 16.91
CA ALA A 43 10.16 21.51 17.51
C ALA A 43 9.33 20.61 18.45
N GLU A 44 9.13 19.35 18.06
CA GLU A 44 8.33 18.38 18.83
C GLU A 44 9.16 17.63 19.89
N GLN A 45 10.48 17.87 20.00
CA GLN A 45 11.39 17.12 20.89
C GLN A 45 11.38 15.59 20.63
N HIS A 46 11.27 15.20 19.36
CA HIS A 46 11.20 13.83 18.90
C HIS A 46 12.43 13.43 18.06
N LYS A 47 12.62 12.12 17.87
CA LYS A 47 13.46 11.55 16.82
C LYS A 47 12.57 11.02 15.71
N MET A 48 13.00 11.14 14.46
CA MET A 48 12.35 10.50 13.31
C MET A 48 13.19 9.36 12.77
N VAL A 49 12.55 8.23 12.47
CA VAL A 49 13.21 7.06 11.89
C VAL A 49 12.40 6.52 10.73
N TYR A 50 13.09 6.28 9.62
CA TYR A 50 12.56 5.60 8.45
C TYR A 50 13.11 4.18 8.40
N LEU A 51 12.23 3.20 8.61
CA LEU A 51 12.58 1.78 8.57
C LEU A 51 11.98 1.11 7.32
N ASP A 52 12.77 0.25 6.68
CA ASP A 52 12.38 -0.60 5.56
C ASP A 52 12.58 -2.07 5.91
N PHE A 53 11.69 -2.95 5.46
CA PHE A 53 11.85 -4.39 5.66
C PHE A 53 12.87 -4.97 4.68
N ASN A 54 13.87 -5.68 5.19
CA ASN A 54 14.83 -6.43 4.41
C ASN A 54 14.15 -7.52 3.57
N SER A 55 13.76 -7.18 2.34
CA SER A 55 13.06 -8.09 1.41
C SER A 55 11.71 -8.58 1.95
N LEU A 56 10.75 -7.65 2.17
CA LEU A 56 9.42 -7.94 2.74
C LEU A 56 8.72 -9.14 2.07
N TYR A 57 8.51 -9.10 0.75
CA TYR A 57 7.79 -10.15 0.03
C TYR A 57 8.53 -11.49 0.10
N PRO A 58 9.84 -11.60 -0.21
CA PRO A 58 10.57 -12.84 -0.01
C PRO A 58 10.49 -13.39 1.41
N SER A 59 10.64 -12.53 2.44
CA SER A 59 10.54 -12.97 3.83
C SER A 59 9.15 -13.52 4.15
N THR A 60 8.11 -12.94 3.58
CA THR A 60 6.73 -13.38 3.74
C THR A 60 6.50 -14.72 3.04
N ILE A 61 6.98 -14.86 1.81
CA ILE A 61 6.89 -16.10 1.03
C ILE A 61 7.61 -17.26 1.75
N ALA A 62 8.76 -17.00 2.36
CA ALA A 62 9.53 -18.02 3.08
C ALA A 62 8.91 -18.44 4.43
N THR A 63 8.02 -17.63 5.01
CA THR A 63 7.49 -17.84 6.37
C THR A 63 5.97 -18.05 6.41
N THR A 64 5.30 -18.01 5.25
CA THR A 64 3.84 -18.13 5.17
C THR A 64 3.46 -19.48 4.59
N SER A 65 2.45 -20.12 5.20
CA SER A 65 1.81 -21.31 4.64
C SER A 65 0.89 -20.94 3.47
N PHE A 66 1.04 -21.61 2.32
CA PHE A 66 0.26 -21.38 1.11
C PHE A 66 -0.81 -22.46 0.92
N PRO A 67 -1.99 -22.11 0.38
CA PRO A 67 -3.00 -23.11 0.05
C PRO A 67 -2.56 -23.95 -1.15
N VAL A 68 -2.78 -25.27 -1.10
CA VAL A 68 -2.50 -26.20 -2.20
C VAL A 68 -3.73 -27.04 -2.54
N GLY A 69 -3.85 -27.40 -3.82
CA GLY A 69 -5.04 -28.08 -4.36
C GLY A 69 -6.21 -27.14 -4.66
N HIS A 70 -7.35 -27.72 -5.00
CA HIS A 70 -8.56 -26.97 -5.35
C HIS A 70 -9.37 -26.58 -4.11
N PRO A 71 -9.96 -25.37 -4.06
CA PRO A 71 -10.81 -24.97 -2.96
C PRO A 71 -12.16 -25.70 -2.98
N LYS A 72 -12.71 -25.97 -1.80
CA LYS A 72 -14.12 -26.31 -1.62
C LYS A 72 -14.95 -25.04 -1.50
N ILE A 73 -16.02 -24.96 -2.28
CA ILE A 73 -16.91 -23.81 -2.27
C ILE A 73 -18.01 -24.05 -1.23
N HIS A 74 -18.09 -23.15 -0.25
CA HIS A 74 -19.17 -23.13 0.73
C HIS A 74 -20.07 -21.93 0.45
N VAL A 75 -21.37 -22.17 0.26
CA VAL A 75 -22.38 -21.14 0.06
C VAL A 75 -23.37 -21.22 1.22
N VAL A 76 -23.55 -20.11 1.93
CA VAL A 76 -24.38 -20.06 3.14
C VAL A 76 -25.83 -19.75 2.76
N PRO A 77 -26.80 -20.61 3.14
CA PRO A 77 -28.22 -20.34 2.94
C PRO A 77 -28.63 -19.03 3.61
N LEU A 78 -29.57 -18.29 3.01
CA LEU A 78 -29.98 -16.95 3.50
C LEU A 78 -30.38 -16.93 4.98
N ALA A 79 -31.01 -18.00 5.48
CA ALA A 79 -31.43 -18.14 6.87
C ALA A 79 -30.25 -18.21 7.86
N GLU A 80 -29.07 -18.62 7.41
CA GLU A 80 -27.88 -18.87 8.23
C GLU A 80 -26.80 -17.78 8.05
N GLN A 81 -27.06 -16.76 7.22
CA GLN A 81 -26.05 -15.74 6.91
C GLN A 81 -25.76 -14.81 8.08
N ASN A 82 -26.69 -14.61 9.01
CA ASN A 82 -26.48 -13.72 10.15
C ASN A 82 -25.55 -14.37 11.16
N VAL A 83 -24.44 -13.71 11.46
CA VAL A 83 -23.42 -14.17 12.41
C VAL A 83 -22.98 -13.01 13.30
N ASN A 84 -22.17 -13.28 14.31
CA ASN A 84 -21.58 -12.25 15.17
C ASN A 84 -20.16 -12.65 15.56
N TRP A 85 -19.26 -12.66 14.57
CA TRP A 85 -17.86 -13.00 14.81
C TRP A 85 -17.11 -11.76 15.29
N LYS A 86 -16.47 -11.89 16.44
CA LYS A 86 -15.65 -10.89 17.13
C LYS A 86 -14.23 -11.40 17.41
N SER A 87 -13.99 -12.70 17.24
CA SER A 87 -12.68 -13.33 17.46
C SER A 87 -12.34 -14.34 16.37
N GLY A 88 -11.04 -14.58 16.16
CA GLY A 88 -10.53 -15.38 15.05
C GLY A 88 -10.93 -16.86 15.08
N ASP A 89 -11.15 -17.43 16.27
CA ASP A 89 -11.64 -18.80 16.49
C ASP A 89 -13.06 -19.03 15.95
N GLN A 90 -13.82 -17.95 15.72
CA GLN A 90 -15.16 -18.01 15.15
C GLN A 90 -15.15 -18.06 13.60
N ILE A 91 -13.98 -17.95 12.96
CA ILE A 91 -13.87 -18.06 11.50
C ILE A 91 -13.95 -19.55 11.11
N PRO A 92 -15.01 -19.99 10.42
CA PRO A 92 -15.25 -21.42 10.19
C PRO A 92 -14.37 -22.03 9.09
N PHE A 93 -13.76 -21.21 8.23
CA PHE A 93 -13.02 -21.67 7.05
C PHE A 93 -11.69 -20.95 6.91
N LYS A 94 -10.63 -21.73 6.66
CA LYS A 94 -9.31 -21.22 6.25
C LYS A 94 -9.27 -21.08 4.72
N GLY A 95 -9.05 -19.86 4.21
CA GLY A 95 -9.11 -19.57 2.78
C GLY A 95 -9.63 -18.16 2.47
N ILE A 96 -10.45 -18.01 1.44
CA ILE A 96 -11.01 -16.70 1.04
C ILE A 96 -12.48 -16.64 1.44
N LEU A 97 -12.86 -15.63 2.21
CA LEU A 97 -14.23 -15.47 2.73
C LEU A 97 -14.88 -14.21 2.15
N LYS A 98 -16.19 -14.29 1.95
CA LYS A 98 -17.04 -13.13 1.66
C LYS A 98 -17.96 -12.88 2.83
N VAL A 99 -17.79 -11.72 3.45
CA VAL A 99 -18.44 -11.35 4.72
C VAL A 99 -18.91 -9.90 4.70
N PHE A 100 -19.94 -9.58 5.47
CA PHE A 100 -20.25 -8.20 5.84
C PHE A 100 -19.52 -7.90 7.14
N LEU A 101 -18.58 -6.95 7.08
CA LEU A 101 -17.77 -6.55 8.23
C LEU A 101 -18.11 -5.11 8.64
N VAL A 102 -18.02 -4.87 9.94
CA VAL A 102 -18.15 -3.56 10.58
C VAL A 102 -16.83 -3.26 11.29
N PRO A 103 -16.11 -2.20 10.92
CA PRO A 103 -14.91 -1.79 11.63
C PRO A 103 -15.22 -1.20 13.02
N PRO A 104 -14.26 -1.13 13.95
CA PRO A 104 -14.38 -0.32 15.16
C PRO A 104 -14.40 1.18 14.83
N SER A 105 -15.03 2.00 15.67
CA SER A 105 -15.16 3.47 15.44
C SER A 105 -13.88 4.24 15.71
N SER A 106 -12.94 3.68 16.47
CA SER A 106 -11.66 4.29 16.79
C SER A 106 -10.54 3.28 16.63
N LEU A 107 -9.74 3.45 15.58
CA LEU A 107 -8.59 2.59 15.30
C LEU A 107 -7.52 3.38 14.53
N ASN A 108 -6.32 3.47 15.08
CA ASN A 108 -5.20 4.22 14.50
C ASN A 108 -4.69 3.60 13.19
N VAL A 109 -4.70 2.27 13.12
CA VAL A 109 -4.18 1.50 12.00
C VAL A 109 -5.21 0.46 11.55
N PRO A 110 -6.11 0.81 10.62
CA PRO A 110 -7.13 -0.10 10.10
C PRO A 110 -6.52 -1.31 9.41
N VAL A 111 -7.28 -2.39 9.26
CA VAL A 111 -6.75 -3.69 8.77
C VAL A 111 -7.22 -3.98 7.35
N ILE A 112 -8.54 -4.04 7.14
CA ILE A 112 -9.11 -4.56 5.90
C ILE A 112 -8.99 -3.56 4.76
N PRO A 113 -8.29 -3.89 3.66
CA PRO A 113 -8.28 -3.09 2.45
C PRO A 113 -9.62 -3.17 1.70
N VAL A 114 -9.97 -2.09 1.02
CA VAL A 114 -11.11 -2.07 0.09
C VAL A 114 -10.84 -1.08 -1.04
N LYS A 115 -11.41 -1.37 -2.22
CA LYS A 115 -11.46 -0.42 -3.32
C LYS A 115 -12.81 0.27 -3.40
N PHE A 116 -12.82 1.58 -3.20
CA PHE A 116 -13.97 2.44 -3.49
C PHE A 116 -13.54 3.48 -4.52
N ASP A 117 -14.32 3.62 -5.59
CA ASP A 117 -14.03 4.53 -6.73
C ASP A 117 -12.59 4.35 -7.26
N GLU A 118 -12.18 3.09 -7.47
CA GLU A 118 -10.82 2.70 -7.88
C GLU A 118 -9.67 3.04 -6.91
N ARG A 119 -9.95 3.67 -5.77
CA ARG A 119 -8.96 4.00 -4.74
C ARG A 119 -8.80 2.84 -3.77
N LEU A 120 -7.56 2.39 -3.56
CA LEU A 120 -7.24 1.46 -2.46
C LEU A 120 -7.22 2.23 -1.13
N LEU A 121 -8.16 1.89 -0.26
CA LEU A 121 -8.40 2.53 1.03
C LEU A 121 -8.36 1.50 2.17
N PHE A 122 -8.19 2.02 3.38
CA PHE A 122 -8.34 1.27 4.63
C PHE A 122 -9.28 2.04 5.57
N PRO A 123 -10.58 2.18 5.22
CA PRO A 123 -11.50 3.04 5.96
C PRO A 123 -12.07 2.34 7.20
N LEU A 124 -12.63 3.14 8.12
CA LEU A 124 -13.48 2.69 9.23
C LEU A 124 -14.98 2.95 8.97
N CYS A 125 -15.30 3.65 7.88
CA CYS A 125 -16.67 3.87 7.41
C CYS A 125 -16.73 3.94 5.88
N ARG A 126 -17.53 3.06 5.27
CA ARG A 126 -17.84 3.08 3.83
C ARG A 126 -18.48 4.39 3.40
N LYS A 127 -19.53 4.85 4.08
CA LYS A 127 -20.25 6.09 3.69
C LYS A 127 -19.32 7.32 3.70
N CYS A 128 -18.46 7.46 4.71
CA CYS A 128 -17.48 8.55 4.73
C CYS A 128 -16.48 8.47 3.57
N ALA A 129 -15.96 7.27 3.26
CA ALA A 129 -15.01 7.11 2.17
C ALA A 129 -15.61 7.46 0.80
N LEU A 130 -16.90 7.23 0.61
CA LEU A 130 -17.65 7.60 -0.60
C LEU A 130 -18.06 9.08 -0.61
N ALA A 131 -18.33 9.69 0.54
CA ALA A 131 -18.68 11.11 0.65
C ALA A 131 -17.50 12.05 0.36
N TYR A 132 -16.27 11.59 0.62
CA TYR A 132 -15.04 12.37 0.42
C TYR A 132 -14.09 11.71 -0.59
N PRO A 133 -14.46 11.66 -1.88
CA PRO A 133 -13.66 10.96 -2.89
C PRO A 133 -12.28 11.60 -3.12
N ASN A 134 -12.17 12.90 -2.88
CA ASN A 134 -10.92 13.67 -2.99
C ASN A 134 -10.25 13.94 -1.63
N GLY A 135 -10.69 13.22 -0.59
CA GLY A 135 -10.43 13.60 0.80
C GLY A 135 -11.15 14.89 1.19
N ALA A 136 -10.83 15.41 2.37
CA ALA A 136 -11.30 16.70 2.82
C ALA A 136 -10.38 17.26 3.92
N ASN A 137 -10.52 18.55 4.20
CA ASN A 137 -9.89 19.21 5.33
C ASN A 137 -10.98 19.63 6.33
N ILE A 138 -11.12 18.86 7.40
CA ILE A 138 -12.19 19.02 8.39
C ILE A 138 -11.58 18.95 9.79
N LYS A 139 -11.38 20.13 10.39
CA LYS A 139 -10.96 20.25 11.78
C LYS A 139 -12.01 19.62 12.69
N GLY A 140 -11.57 18.78 13.63
CA GLY A 140 -12.48 18.08 14.55
C GLY A 140 -13.40 17.05 13.89
N TYR A 141 -13.02 16.50 12.74
CA TYR A 141 -13.77 15.45 12.03
C TYR A 141 -14.26 14.32 12.96
N GLN A 142 -15.55 13.98 12.83
CA GLN A 142 -16.18 12.82 13.47
C GLN A 142 -17.15 12.15 12.49
N CYS A 143 -17.24 10.84 12.58
CA CYS A 143 -18.16 10.03 11.80
C CYS A 143 -19.55 9.99 12.45
N PRO A 144 -20.61 10.46 11.77
CA PRO A 144 -21.98 10.44 12.30
C PRO A 144 -22.72 9.12 12.00
N HIS A 145 -22.10 8.19 11.28
CA HIS A 145 -22.77 7.01 10.74
C HIS A 145 -22.85 5.86 11.74
N ASN A 146 -23.91 5.05 11.64
CA ASN A 146 -24.07 3.83 12.44
C ASN A 146 -23.30 2.63 11.85
N ASP A 147 -23.28 1.51 12.56
CA ASP A 147 -22.51 0.32 12.18
C ASP A 147 -22.87 -0.28 10.81
N GLU A 148 -24.16 -0.31 10.45
CA GLU A 148 -24.62 -0.82 9.15
C GLU A 148 -24.17 0.10 8.00
N GLU A 149 -24.20 1.41 8.24
CA GLU A 149 -23.73 2.41 7.28
C GLU A 149 -22.21 2.37 7.10
N ARG A 150 -21.48 2.16 8.21
CA ARG A 150 -20.02 2.07 8.27
C ARG A 150 -19.50 0.80 7.63
N GLY A 151 -20.18 -0.33 7.80
CA GLY A 151 -19.78 -1.63 7.29
C GLY A 151 -19.90 -1.79 5.77
N TRP A 152 -19.29 -2.86 5.25
CA TRP A 152 -19.39 -3.23 3.83
C TRP A 152 -19.21 -4.74 3.63
N VAL A 153 -19.60 -5.22 2.45
CA VAL A 153 -19.27 -6.59 2.02
C VAL A 153 -17.84 -6.60 1.50
N SER A 154 -17.00 -7.40 2.16
CA SER A 154 -15.63 -7.63 1.77
C SER A 154 -15.43 -9.08 1.36
N THR A 155 -14.69 -9.28 0.27
CA THR A 155 -13.97 -10.52 0.02
C THR A 155 -12.59 -10.33 0.63
N CYS A 156 -12.15 -11.22 1.51
CA CYS A 156 -10.85 -11.12 2.18
C CYS A 156 -10.25 -12.51 2.47
N THR A 157 -8.94 -12.56 2.71
CA THR A 157 -8.29 -13.78 3.17
C THR A 157 -8.64 -14.03 4.65
N SER A 158 -8.62 -15.29 5.07
CA SER A 158 -8.75 -15.63 6.49
C SER A 158 -7.63 -15.00 7.33
N LEU A 159 -6.43 -14.76 6.77
CA LEU A 159 -5.32 -14.08 7.45
C LEU A 159 -5.66 -12.64 7.84
N GLU A 160 -6.18 -11.84 6.90
CA GLU A 160 -6.56 -10.45 7.16
C GLU A 160 -7.79 -10.36 8.05
N LEU A 161 -8.74 -11.29 7.89
CA LEU A 161 -9.94 -11.34 8.71
C LEU A 161 -9.60 -11.64 10.18
N GLU A 162 -8.72 -12.60 10.43
CA GLU A 162 -8.28 -12.94 11.79
C GLU A 162 -7.61 -11.73 12.48
N GLU A 163 -6.73 -11.02 11.76
CA GLU A 163 -6.08 -9.82 12.29
C GLU A 163 -7.06 -8.66 12.51
N ALA A 164 -8.09 -8.53 11.66
CA ALA A 164 -9.12 -7.52 11.82
C ALA A 164 -9.96 -7.76 13.09
N LEU A 165 -10.38 -9.00 13.34
CA LEU A 165 -11.16 -9.35 14.53
C LEU A 165 -10.38 -9.06 15.83
N LYS A 166 -9.06 -9.29 15.84
CA LYS A 166 -8.17 -8.97 16.99
C LYS A 166 -8.17 -7.50 17.39
N VAL A 167 -8.47 -6.58 16.46
CA VAL A 167 -8.49 -5.14 16.72
C VAL A 167 -9.91 -4.55 16.72
N GLY A 168 -10.92 -5.38 16.93
CA GLY A 168 -12.29 -4.94 17.22
C GLY A 168 -13.20 -4.80 15.99
N TYR A 169 -12.82 -5.37 14.84
CA TYR A 169 -13.79 -5.56 13.75
C TYR A 169 -14.82 -6.62 14.15
N THR A 170 -16.02 -6.53 13.61
CA THR A 170 -17.06 -7.53 13.79
C THR A 170 -17.64 -7.98 12.46
N VAL A 171 -17.87 -9.28 12.28
CA VAL A 171 -18.60 -9.81 11.12
C VAL A 171 -20.05 -10.05 11.51
N THR A 172 -20.96 -9.41 10.79
CA THR A 172 -22.41 -9.54 11.04
C THR A 172 -23.11 -10.44 10.03
N LYS A 173 -22.51 -10.64 8.84
CA LYS A 173 -23.02 -11.60 7.84
C LYS A 173 -21.90 -12.40 7.19
N PHE A 174 -22.13 -13.69 6.97
CA PHE A 174 -21.26 -14.59 6.24
C PHE A 174 -21.99 -15.17 5.03
N TYR A 175 -21.42 -14.99 3.84
CA TYR A 175 -22.09 -15.33 2.58
C TYR A 175 -21.57 -16.62 1.96
N ARG A 176 -20.25 -16.74 1.85
CA ARG A 176 -19.57 -17.84 1.15
C ARG A 176 -18.08 -17.87 1.45
N ALA A 177 -17.47 -19.04 1.29
CA ALA A 177 -16.02 -19.23 1.42
C ALA A 177 -15.46 -20.13 0.31
N LEU A 178 -14.23 -19.85 -0.09
CA LEU A 178 -13.34 -20.77 -0.80
C LEU A 178 -12.39 -21.35 0.24
N HIS A 179 -12.70 -22.55 0.72
CA HIS A 179 -11.93 -23.23 1.76
C HIS A 179 -10.86 -24.13 1.15
N TYR A 180 -9.63 -24.07 1.67
CA TYR A 180 -8.55 -24.98 1.28
C TYR A 180 -8.25 -25.94 2.41
N GLU A 181 -8.30 -27.24 2.12
CA GLU A 181 -8.03 -28.30 3.10
C GLU A 181 -6.53 -28.50 3.33
N LYS A 182 -5.72 -28.36 2.27
CA LYS A 182 -4.29 -28.60 2.29
C LYS A 182 -3.50 -27.30 2.21
N TRP A 183 -2.42 -27.26 2.97
CA TRP A 183 -1.55 -26.10 3.13
C TRP A 183 -0.09 -26.56 3.17
N ASP A 184 0.81 -25.77 2.60
CA ASP A 184 2.24 -26.06 2.53
C ASP A 184 3.07 -24.85 2.98
N GLU A 185 3.88 -25.07 4.03
CA GLU A 185 4.79 -24.08 4.62
C GLU A 185 6.16 -24.02 3.94
N ASN A 186 6.50 -25.03 3.14
CA ASN A 186 7.80 -25.17 2.51
C ASN A 186 7.77 -24.91 0.99
N LEU A 187 6.57 -24.70 0.42
CA LEU A 187 6.32 -24.59 -1.03
C LEU A 187 7.35 -23.72 -1.78
N PHE A 188 7.73 -22.58 -1.20
CA PHE A 188 8.68 -21.63 -1.82
C PHE A 188 9.93 -21.40 -0.97
N LYS A 189 10.10 -22.12 0.15
CA LYS A 189 11.18 -21.87 1.11
C LYS A 189 12.56 -22.07 0.47
N ASN A 190 12.75 -23.17 -0.25
CA ASN A 190 14.01 -23.47 -0.94
C ASN A 190 14.32 -22.46 -2.06
N TYR A 191 13.29 -22.04 -2.82
CA TYR A 191 13.46 -21.00 -3.83
C TYR A 191 13.95 -19.69 -3.21
N VAL A 192 13.31 -19.24 -2.13
CA VAL A 192 13.74 -18.02 -1.44
C VAL A 192 15.14 -18.18 -0.86
N ALA A 193 15.45 -19.34 -0.27
CA ALA A 193 16.76 -19.60 0.32
C ALA A 193 17.89 -19.49 -0.72
N GLU A 194 17.73 -20.14 -1.88
CA GLU A 194 18.70 -20.13 -2.98
C GLU A 194 18.99 -18.71 -3.46
N PHE A 195 17.95 -17.96 -3.88
CA PHE A 195 18.17 -16.62 -4.43
C PHE A 195 18.54 -15.59 -3.35
N MET A 196 18.18 -15.81 -2.09
CA MET A 196 18.68 -14.99 -0.99
C MET A 196 20.16 -15.24 -0.70
N ALA A 197 20.63 -16.49 -0.75
CA ALA A 197 22.05 -16.80 -0.64
C ALA A 197 22.85 -16.04 -1.70
N MET A 198 22.46 -16.17 -2.97
CA MET A 198 23.08 -15.44 -4.09
C MET A 198 23.07 -13.92 -3.87
N LYS A 199 21.95 -13.37 -3.38
CA LYS A 199 21.83 -11.93 -3.10
C LYS A 199 22.76 -11.49 -1.96
N ILE A 200 22.89 -12.29 -0.91
CA ILE A 200 23.74 -12.00 0.25
C ILE A 200 25.22 -12.09 -0.16
N HIS A 201 25.62 -13.16 -0.85
CA HIS A 201 26.95 -13.32 -1.45
C HIS A 201 27.35 -12.08 -2.27
N ALA A 202 26.48 -11.67 -3.20
CA ALA A 202 26.71 -10.52 -4.05
C ALA A 202 26.62 -9.16 -3.33
N SER A 203 26.12 -9.11 -2.09
CA SER A 203 26.06 -7.87 -1.29
C SER A 203 27.24 -7.73 -0.34
N GLY A 204 27.88 -8.83 0.05
CA GLY A 204 28.83 -8.86 1.16
C GLY A 204 28.16 -8.79 2.53
N PHE A 205 28.97 -8.74 3.59
CA PHE A 205 28.45 -8.65 4.95
C PHE A 205 27.77 -7.29 5.21
N PRO A 206 26.62 -7.26 5.90
CA PRO A 206 25.98 -6.03 6.33
C PRO A 206 26.90 -5.14 7.18
N GLU A 207 26.69 -3.83 7.12
CA GLU A 207 27.39 -2.86 7.98
C GLU A 207 27.18 -3.20 9.47
N GLY A 208 28.25 -3.19 10.25
CA GLY A 208 28.24 -3.61 11.66
C GLY A 208 28.47 -5.10 11.91
N ILE A 209 28.58 -5.92 10.86
CA ILE A 209 29.02 -7.32 10.96
C ILE A 209 30.46 -7.39 10.48
N GLU A 210 31.38 -7.13 11.41
CA GLU A 210 32.82 -7.12 11.17
C GLU A 210 33.50 -8.11 12.10
N GLY A 211 34.47 -8.85 11.58
CA GLY A 211 35.26 -9.81 12.34
C GLY A 211 34.70 -11.22 12.29
N LYS A 212 35.62 -12.19 12.36
CA LYS A 212 35.35 -13.61 12.09
C LYS A 212 34.19 -14.18 12.92
N GLU A 213 34.11 -13.85 14.20
CA GLU A 213 33.06 -14.34 15.11
C GLU A 213 31.66 -13.83 14.77
N ASN A 214 31.54 -12.54 14.42
CA ASN A 214 30.27 -11.93 14.03
C ASN A 214 29.81 -12.47 12.67
N GLU A 215 30.75 -12.64 11.73
CA GLU A 215 30.50 -13.26 10.44
C GLU A 215 30.05 -14.72 10.58
N ASP A 216 30.70 -15.51 11.43
CA ASP A 216 30.32 -16.90 11.71
C ASP A 216 28.93 -16.99 12.35
N THR A 217 28.63 -16.08 13.27
CA THR A 217 27.30 -15.98 13.89
C THR A 217 26.24 -15.62 12.85
N PHE A 218 26.53 -14.68 11.94
CA PHE A 218 25.61 -14.31 10.87
C PHE A 218 25.34 -15.47 9.90
N ILE A 219 26.39 -16.17 9.46
CA ILE A 219 26.27 -17.34 8.58
C ILE A 219 25.44 -18.44 9.25
N LYS A 220 25.74 -18.74 10.51
CA LYS A 220 24.99 -19.74 11.29
C LYS A 220 23.51 -19.35 11.41
N ASP A 221 23.23 -18.10 11.77
CA ASP A 221 21.86 -17.61 11.91
C ASP A 221 21.07 -17.66 10.60
N CYS A 222 21.72 -17.36 9.47
CA CYS A 222 21.10 -17.49 8.14
C CYS A 222 20.67 -18.92 7.84
N LYS A 223 21.48 -19.90 8.21
CA LYS A 223 21.16 -21.33 8.05
C LYS A 223 20.09 -21.77 9.04
N ASP A 224 20.27 -21.51 10.33
CA ASP A 224 19.39 -22.01 11.40
C ASP A 224 17.97 -21.40 11.32
N LYS A 225 17.87 -20.10 11.02
CA LYS A 225 16.57 -19.39 11.00
C LYS A 225 15.85 -19.50 9.66
N PHE A 226 16.59 -19.48 8.54
CA PHE A 226 16.01 -19.32 7.21
C PHE A 226 16.34 -20.45 6.23
N GLY A 227 17.25 -21.37 6.59
CA GLY A 227 17.75 -22.39 5.68
C GLY A 227 18.62 -21.82 4.55
N ILE A 228 19.18 -20.62 4.73
CA ILE A 228 20.02 -19.95 3.73
C ILE A 228 21.46 -20.37 3.97
N GLU A 229 22.06 -21.07 3.01
CA GLU A 229 23.46 -21.48 3.08
C GLU A 229 24.37 -20.38 2.54
N ILE A 230 25.28 -19.88 3.39
CA ILE A 230 26.21 -18.82 3.03
C ILE A 230 27.64 -19.35 3.09
N GLU A 231 28.30 -19.37 1.94
CA GLU A 231 29.75 -19.56 1.83
C GLU A 231 30.48 -18.22 1.95
N ARG A 232 31.41 -18.14 2.90
CA ARG A 232 32.19 -16.92 3.20
C ARG A 232 33.02 -16.48 2.00
N GLU A 233 33.55 -17.43 1.25
CA GLU A 233 34.42 -17.22 0.09
C GLU A 233 33.69 -16.56 -1.09
N LYS A 234 32.36 -16.68 -1.13
CA LYS A 234 31.49 -16.08 -2.16
C LYS A 234 31.00 -14.68 -1.80
N MET A 235 31.32 -14.16 -0.61
CA MET A 235 30.88 -12.84 -0.13
C MET A 235 31.65 -11.69 -0.79
N VAL A 236 31.55 -11.60 -2.12
CA VAL A 236 32.21 -10.59 -2.95
C VAL A 236 31.15 -9.67 -3.56
N PRO A 237 31.24 -8.33 -3.35
CA PRO A 237 30.28 -7.39 -3.91
C PRO A 237 30.17 -7.50 -5.44
N ASP A 238 28.98 -7.83 -5.92
CA ASP A 238 28.63 -7.91 -7.34
C ASP A 238 27.27 -7.26 -7.57
N GLN A 239 27.27 -6.08 -8.19
CA GLN A 239 26.05 -5.31 -8.43
C GLN A 239 25.10 -6.00 -9.43
N ALA A 240 25.64 -6.69 -10.43
CA ALA A 240 24.85 -7.35 -11.48
C ALA A 240 24.16 -8.60 -10.91
N MET A 241 24.91 -9.44 -10.19
CA MET A 241 24.34 -10.62 -9.54
C MET A 241 23.34 -10.24 -8.46
N ARG A 242 23.65 -9.22 -7.64
CA ARG A 242 22.68 -8.70 -6.66
C ARG A 242 21.38 -8.23 -7.32
N TYR A 243 21.47 -7.59 -8.48
CA TYR A 243 20.30 -7.15 -9.24
C TYR A 243 19.49 -8.36 -9.75
N ILE A 244 20.13 -9.35 -10.37
CA ILE A 244 19.47 -10.56 -10.89
C ILE A 244 18.80 -11.34 -9.77
N SER A 245 19.51 -11.62 -8.68
CA SER A 245 18.95 -12.37 -7.55
C SER A 245 17.78 -11.63 -6.89
N LYS A 246 17.87 -10.30 -6.73
CA LYS A 246 16.75 -9.48 -6.25
C LYS A 246 15.56 -9.53 -7.20
N LEU A 247 15.80 -9.54 -8.52
CA LEU A 247 14.74 -9.63 -9.53
C LEU A 247 14.01 -10.97 -9.43
N MET A 248 14.73 -12.08 -9.32
CA MET A 248 14.16 -13.42 -9.17
C MET A 248 13.26 -13.52 -7.94
N LEU A 249 13.76 -13.05 -6.78
CA LEU A 249 13.00 -13.00 -5.53
C LEU A 249 11.70 -12.19 -5.62
N ASN A 250 11.74 -11.01 -6.24
CA ASN A 250 10.58 -10.13 -6.30
C ASN A 250 9.60 -10.47 -7.42
N SER A 251 10.04 -11.15 -8.47
CA SER A 251 9.21 -11.46 -9.64
C SER A 251 8.37 -12.72 -9.48
N LEU A 252 8.78 -13.65 -8.59
CA LEU A 252 8.12 -14.95 -8.40
C LEU A 252 6.61 -14.81 -8.16
N TRP A 253 6.21 -14.13 -7.09
CA TRP A 253 4.79 -14.02 -6.73
C TRP A 253 4.00 -13.20 -7.76
N GLY A 254 4.65 -12.21 -8.39
CA GLY A 254 4.03 -11.40 -9.45
C GLY A 254 3.69 -12.22 -10.70
N ARG A 255 4.53 -13.23 -11.02
CA ARG A 255 4.33 -14.13 -12.17
C ARG A 255 3.00 -14.85 -12.12
N PHE A 256 2.58 -15.34 -10.95
CA PHE A 256 1.32 -16.06 -10.77
C PHE A 256 0.07 -15.18 -10.98
N SER A 257 0.21 -13.86 -11.03
CA SER A 257 -0.92 -12.93 -11.21
C SER A 257 -0.83 -12.08 -12.48
N LEU A 258 -0.01 -12.50 -13.44
CA LEU A 258 0.08 -11.84 -14.74
C LEU A 258 -1.31 -11.74 -15.38
N ARG A 259 -1.58 -10.59 -16.00
CA ARG A 259 -2.83 -10.40 -16.73
C ARG A 259 -2.78 -11.21 -18.01
N ASN A 260 -3.74 -12.12 -18.19
CA ASN A 260 -3.83 -12.99 -19.37
C ASN A 260 -4.43 -12.29 -20.60
N GLY A 261 -5.24 -11.24 -20.42
CA GLY A 261 -5.85 -10.46 -21.51
C GLY A 261 -5.19 -9.10 -21.75
N GLN A 262 -3.87 -9.06 -21.95
CA GLN A 262 -3.18 -7.82 -22.37
C GLN A 262 -3.42 -7.53 -23.85
N SER A 263 -3.37 -6.24 -24.21
CA SER A 263 -3.37 -5.83 -25.62
C SER A 263 -2.16 -6.42 -26.35
N ARG A 264 -2.39 -6.87 -27.57
CA ARG A 264 -1.36 -7.41 -28.48
C ARG A 264 -1.32 -6.51 -29.70
N SER A 265 -0.12 -6.29 -30.22
CA SER A 265 0.07 -5.56 -31.47
C SER A 265 0.67 -6.51 -32.49
N VAL A 266 0.14 -6.50 -33.70
CA VAL A 266 0.62 -7.27 -34.85
C VAL A 266 0.84 -6.32 -36.02
N VAL A 267 1.89 -6.58 -36.79
CA VAL A 267 2.15 -5.86 -38.03
C VAL A 267 1.53 -6.69 -39.15
N ILE A 268 0.66 -6.07 -39.94
CA ILE A 268 -0.09 -6.69 -41.03
C ILE A 268 0.29 -5.98 -42.32
N ASP A 269 0.59 -6.75 -43.36
CA ASP A 269 0.90 -6.28 -44.72
C ASP A 269 -0.12 -6.74 -45.77
N SER A 270 -1.20 -7.41 -45.33
CA SER A 270 -2.23 -7.99 -46.20
C SER A 270 -3.65 -7.59 -45.77
N PRO A 271 -4.50 -7.09 -46.70
CA PRO A 271 -5.91 -6.83 -46.41
C PRO A 271 -6.68 -8.08 -45.93
N THR A 272 -6.29 -9.28 -46.38
CA THR A 272 -6.94 -10.53 -45.98
C THR A 272 -6.75 -10.81 -44.49
N GLU A 273 -5.52 -10.66 -43.99
CA GLU A 273 -5.22 -10.87 -42.57
C GLU A 273 -5.97 -9.84 -41.71
N LEU A 274 -6.06 -8.57 -42.14
CA LEU A 274 -6.87 -7.57 -41.44
C LEU A 274 -8.34 -7.99 -41.33
N ILE A 275 -8.94 -8.52 -42.40
CA ILE A 275 -10.33 -9.00 -42.39
C ILE A 275 -10.50 -10.19 -41.43
N GLU A 276 -9.49 -11.07 -41.31
CA GLU A 276 -9.53 -12.18 -40.35
C GLU A 276 -9.57 -11.67 -38.90
N TYR A 277 -8.78 -10.66 -38.57
CA TYR A 277 -8.83 -10.02 -37.25
C TYR A 277 -10.15 -9.28 -37.02
N ASP A 278 -10.65 -8.53 -38.00
CA ASP A 278 -11.92 -7.79 -37.90
C ASP A 278 -13.12 -8.72 -37.67
N LYS A 279 -13.13 -9.87 -38.35
CA LYS A 279 -14.20 -10.88 -38.20
C LYS A 279 -14.03 -11.78 -36.96
N ASN A 280 -12.93 -11.69 -36.24
CA ASN A 280 -12.68 -12.54 -35.09
C ASN A 280 -13.47 -12.06 -33.86
N ASN A 281 -14.59 -12.75 -33.58
CA ASN A 281 -15.46 -12.42 -32.45
C ASN A 281 -14.81 -12.56 -31.06
N SER A 282 -13.67 -13.23 -30.94
CA SER A 282 -12.96 -13.41 -29.66
C SER A 282 -12.10 -12.20 -29.27
N ILE A 283 -11.88 -11.26 -30.18
CA ILE A 283 -11.04 -10.08 -29.94
C ILE A 283 -11.82 -8.78 -30.16
N GLU A 284 -11.23 -7.70 -29.66
CA GLU A 284 -11.68 -6.32 -29.79
C GLU A 284 -10.51 -5.50 -30.35
N ILE A 285 -10.68 -4.93 -31.54
CA ILE A 285 -9.68 -4.05 -32.14
C ILE A 285 -9.69 -2.71 -31.40
N GLN A 286 -8.51 -2.27 -30.96
CA GLN A 286 -8.32 -1.02 -30.21
C GLN A 286 -7.77 0.11 -31.07
N SER A 287 -6.81 -0.19 -31.95
CA SER A 287 -6.25 0.78 -32.90
C SER A 287 -5.75 0.11 -34.17
N ILE A 288 -5.74 0.87 -35.26
CA ILE A 288 -5.08 0.54 -36.52
C ILE A 288 -4.25 1.75 -36.90
N ASP A 289 -2.94 1.57 -36.96
CA ASP A 289 -1.98 2.64 -37.25
C ASP A 289 -1.18 2.30 -38.50
N ASN A 290 -1.24 3.12 -39.55
CA ASN A 290 -0.41 2.90 -40.74
C ASN A 290 1.07 3.15 -40.39
N LEU A 291 1.90 2.11 -40.56
CA LEU A 291 3.35 2.20 -40.40
C LEU A 291 3.99 2.66 -41.71
N THR A 292 3.56 2.07 -42.83
CA THR A 292 3.91 2.49 -44.20
C THR A 292 2.64 2.59 -45.03
N GLU A 293 2.75 2.84 -46.33
CA GLU A 293 1.62 2.79 -47.27
C GLU A 293 1.04 1.38 -47.41
N GLU A 294 1.84 0.34 -47.14
CA GLU A 294 1.48 -1.07 -47.34
C GLU A 294 1.38 -1.87 -46.04
N THR A 295 1.79 -1.31 -44.90
CA THR A 295 1.82 -2.01 -43.61
C THR A 295 1.11 -1.24 -42.51
N ILE A 296 0.35 -1.98 -41.70
CA ILE A 296 -0.40 -1.44 -40.56
C ILE A 296 0.00 -2.14 -39.26
N LEU A 297 -0.03 -1.40 -38.17
CA LEU A 297 0.05 -1.91 -36.81
C LEU A 297 -1.37 -2.02 -36.26
N LEU A 298 -1.88 -3.25 -36.17
CA LEU A 298 -3.15 -3.53 -35.52
C LEU A 298 -2.91 -3.82 -34.05
N THR A 299 -3.55 -3.06 -33.16
CA THR A 299 -3.59 -3.37 -31.73
C THR A 299 -4.97 -3.89 -31.36
N TYR A 300 -5.03 -5.09 -30.79
CA TYR A 300 -6.27 -5.73 -30.35
C TYR A 300 -6.15 -6.27 -28.93
N LYS A 301 -7.29 -6.57 -28.30
CA LYS A 301 -7.37 -7.20 -27.00
C LYS A 301 -8.36 -8.37 -27.04
N GLN A 302 -8.05 -9.47 -26.37
CA GLN A 302 -9.01 -10.57 -26.25
C GLN A 302 -10.18 -10.18 -25.33
N LYS A 303 -11.40 -10.47 -25.75
CA LYS A 303 -12.61 -10.24 -24.95
C LYS A 303 -12.59 -11.13 -23.71
N GLU A 304 -13.16 -10.63 -22.60
CA GLU A 304 -13.03 -11.28 -21.29
C GLU A 304 -13.57 -12.72 -21.28
N GLU A 305 -14.62 -13.02 -22.05
CA GLU A 305 -15.21 -14.37 -22.10
C GLU A 305 -14.31 -15.40 -22.79
N PHE A 306 -13.32 -14.94 -23.56
CA PHE A 306 -12.42 -15.78 -24.35
C PHE A 306 -10.99 -15.82 -23.80
N ILE A 307 -10.72 -15.16 -22.67
CA ILE A 307 -9.40 -15.18 -22.05
C ILE A 307 -9.13 -16.58 -21.49
N ILE A 308 -8.08 -17.22 -22.01
CA ILE A 308 -7.53 -18.46 -21.45
C ILE A 308 -6.46 -18.08 -20.43
N GLU A 309 -6.55 -18.62 -19.22
CA GLU A 309 -5.52 -18.41 -18.21
C GLU A 309 -4.26 -19.21 -18.56
N HIS A 310 -3.09 -18.61 -18.40
CA HIS A 310 -1.82 -19.32 -18.58
C HIS A 310 -1.69 -20.43 -17.52
N ASP A 311 -1.10 -21.58 -17.87
CA ASP A 311 -0.98 -22.75 -16.98
C ASP A 311 -0.26 -22.47 -15.64
N THR A 312 0.57 -21.42 -15.61
CA THR A 312 1.26 -20.95 -14.41
C THR A 312 0.55 -19.82 -13.65
N SER A 313 -0.66 -19.44 -14.07
CA SER A 313 -1.47 -18.43 -13.40
C SER A 313 -2.09 -19.00 -12.13
N ASN A 314 -1.80 -18.38 -10.99
CA ASN A 314 -2.47 -18.68 -9.73
C ASN A 314 -2.54 -17.41 -8.85
N MET A 315 -3.61 -16.63 -9.02
CA MET A 315 -3.79 -15.38 -8.28
C MET A 315 -3.86 -15.58 -6.76
N VAL A 316 -4.20 -16.77 -6.28
CA VAL A 316 -4.32 -17.08 -4.85
C VAL A 316 -2.94 -17.03 -4.19
N VAL A 317 -1.89 -17.50 -4.86
CA VAL A 317 -0.50 -17.40 -4.38
C VAL A 317 -0.09 -15.94 -4.20
N SER A 318 -0.35 -15.11 -5.21
CA SER A 318 -0.05 -13.67 -5.14
C SER A 318 -0.89 -12.95 -4.08
N LEU A 319 -2.18 -13.29 -3.97
CA LEU A 319 -3.08 -12.77 -2.94
C LEU A 319 -2.57 -13.07 -1.54
N TRP A 320 -2.20 -14.33 -1.27
CA TRP A 320 -1.71 -14.76 0.04
C TRP A 320 -0.40 -14.04 0.40
N THR A 321 0.49 -13.91 -0.58
CA THR A 321 1.76 -13.19 -0.45
C THR A 321 1.53 -11.72 -0.07
N THR A 322 0.67 -11.00 -0.79
CA THR A 322 0.43 -9.57 -0.50
C THR A 322 -0.36 -9.36 0.79
N SER A 323 -1.27 -10.28 1.12
CA SER A 323 -2.02 -10.27 2.38
C SER A 323 -1.10 -10.41 3.59
N ALA A 324 -0.23 -11.42 3.59
CA ALA A 324 0.73 -11.63 4.67
C ALA A 324 1.78 -10.49 4.76
N ALA A 325 2.21 -9.93 3.61
CA ALA A 325 3.11 -8.77 3.58
C ALA A 325 2.45 -7.52 4.19
N ARG A 326 1.17 -7.26 3.86
CA ARG A 326 0.39 -6.17 4.49
C ARG A 326 0.28 -6.36 6.01
N ILE A 327 0.02 -7.59 6.47
CA ILE A 327 -0.06 -7.90 7.91
C ILE A 327 1.28 -7.63 8.61
N LYS A 328 2.41 -7.94 7.96
CA LYS A 328 3.73 -7.69 8.54
C LYS A 328 4.00 -6.19 8.75
N LEU A 329 3.70 -5.35 7.76
CA LEU A 329 3.75 -3.89 7.93
C LEU A 329 2.71 -3.38 8.95
N LEU A 330 1.48 -3.90 8.90
CA LEU A 330 0.42 -3.56 9.85
C LEU A 330 0.86 -3.78 11.30
N LYS A 331 1.48 -4.91 11.61
CA LYS A 331 1.97 -5.21 12.96
C LYS A 331 3.05 -4.25 13.42
N ALA A 332 3.98 -3.83 12.54
CA ALA A 332 4.96 -2.79 12.86
C ALA A 332 4.28 -1.45 13.13
N MET A 333 3.34 -1.03 12.26
CA MET A 333 2.54 0.18 12.45
C MET A 333 1.75 0.15 13.77
N GLN A 334 1.10 -0.95 14.10
CA GLN A 334 0.32 -1.09 15.35
C GLN A 334 1.21 -1.02 16.59
N LYS A 335 2.45 -1.56 16.55
CA LYS A 335 3.41 -1.42 17.64
C LYS A 335 3.77 0.05 17.87
N VAL A 336 4.05 0.80 16.80
CA VAL A 336 4.31 2.25 16.88
C VAL A 336 3.09 3.00 17.39
N ALA A 337 1.89 2.71 16.87
CA ALA A 337 0.66 3.39 17.27
C ALA A 337 0.22 3.10 18.72
N LYS A 338 0.75 2.04 19.35
CA LYS A 338 0.51 1.70 20.76
C LYS A 338 1.59 2.28 21.68
N ALA A 339 2.75 2.64 21.16
CA ALA A 339 3.82 3.26 21.93
C ALA A 339 3.45 4.71 22.26
N GLU A 340 3.74 5.13 23.49
CA GLU A 340 3.40 6.46 23.98
C GLU A 340 4.18 7.54 23.22
N GLY A 341 3.53 8.67 22.96
CA GLY A 341 4.12 9.81 22.24
C GLY A 341 4.51 9.54 20.77
N CYS A 342 4.29 8.34 20.23
CA CYS A 342 4.73 8.02 18.88
C CYS A 342 3.73 8.46 17.81
N ASN A 343 4.23 8.99 16.68
CA ASN A 343 3.39 9.38 15.53
C ASN A 343 3.86 8.66 14.26
N ILE A 344 2.96 7.92 13.61
CA ILE A 344 3.23 7.40 12.27
C ILE A 344 3.05 8.54 11.28
N LEU A 345 4.09 8.82 10.49
CA LEU A 345 4.11 9.95 9.56
C LEU A 345 3.81 9.50 8.13
N TYR A 346 4.37 8.37 7.71
CA TYR A 346 4.23 7.85 6.34
C TYR A 346 4.40 6.33 6.30
N GLY A 347 3.77 5.68 5.34
CA GLY A 347 4.06 4.29 4.98
C GLY A 347 4.10 4.10 3.48
N ASP A 348 4.95 3.20 3.00
CA ASP A 348 4.96 2.73 1.61
C ASP A 348 5.38 1.27 1.51
N THR A 349 4.39 0.40 1.34
CA THR A 349 4.49 -1.04 1.05
C THR A 349 5.25 -1.87 2.09
N ASP A 350 6.55 -1.65 2.20
CA ASP A 350 7.54 -2.32 3.04
C ASP A 350 8.27 -1.39 4.00
N SER A 351 7.91 -0.10 3.99
CA SER A 351 8.57 0.91 4.81
C SER A 351 7.60 1.71 5.68
N ILE A 352 8.10 2.18 6.80
CA ILE A 352 7.40 3.02 7.78
C ILE A 352 8.32 4.17 8.24
N LEU A 353 7.81 5.39 8.16
CA LEU A 353 8.41 6.58 8.76
C LEU A 353 7.54 7.01 9.94
N PHE A 354 8.16 7.16 11.10
CA PHE A 354 7.48 7.56 12.32
C PHE A 354 8.40 8.39 13.21
N SER A 355 7.80 9.11 14.16
CA SER A 355 8.50 9.83 15.22
C SER A 355 8.21 9.21 16.59
N TYR A 356 9.16 9.38 17.51
CA TYR A 356 9.04 9.01 18.93
C TYR A 356 9.80 10.02 19.81
N PRO A 357 9.42 10.19 21.09
CA PRO A 357 10.06 11.14 22.00
C PRO A 357 11.58 10.92 22.13
N ARG A 358 12.37 11.99 22.24
CA ARG A 358 13.86 11.92 22.28
C ARG A 358 14.39 11.13 23.47
N ASP A 359 13.66 11.15 24.58
CA ASP A 359 13.93 10.50 25.86
C ASP A 359 13.50 9.02 25.90
N MET A 360 12.82 8.53 24.86
CA MET A 360 12.40 7.14 24.75
C MET A 360 13.24 6.34 23.76
N GLU A 361 13.24 5.01 23.93
CA GLU A 361 13.82 4.10 22.96
C GLU A 361 12.91 3.90 21.75
N CYS A 362 13.52 3.55 20.61
CA CYS A 362 12.79 3.24 19.40
C CYS A 362 11.87 2.01 19.63
N PRO A 363 10.55 2.12 19.39
CA PRO A 363 9.58 1.04 19.64
C PRO A 363 9.74 -0.17 18.71
N LEU A 364 10.50 -0.02 17.62
CA LEU A 364 10.77 -1.09 16.65
C LEU A 364 12.23 -1.51 16.71
N LYS A 365 12.46 -2.82 16.78
CA LYS A 365 13.79 -3.42 16.70
C LYS A 365 14.26 -3.48 15.25
N THR A 366 15.53 -3.16 15.02
CA THR A 366 16.19 -3.28 13.72
C THR A 366 17.12 -4.48 13.70
N GLY A 367 17.38 -5.03 12.52
CA GLY A 367 18.29 -6.16 12.35
C GLY A 367 18.74 -6.38 10.91
N PRO A 368 19.82 -7.17 10.71
CA PRO A 368 20.42 -7.41 9.40
C PRO A 368 19.74 -8.56 8.63
N TYR A 369 18.86 -9.34 9.26
CA TYR A 369 18.38 -10.59 8.70
C TYR A 369 17.19 -10.41 7.75
N LEU A 370 16.84 -11.49 7.04
CA LEU A 370 15.70 -11.54 6.13
C LEU A 370 14.41 -11.19 6.87
N GLY A 371 13.75 -10.12 6.43
CA GLY A 371 12.48 -9.68 6.98
C GLY A 371 12.59 -8.89 8.29
N ASP A 372 13.78 -8.53 8.74
CA ASP A 372 13.99 -7.52 9.77
C ASP A 372 13.76 -6.11 9.21
N LEU A 373 13.57 -5.14 10.11
CA LEU A 373 13.57 -3.72 9.77
C LEU A 373 15.01 -3.19 9.78
N ALA A 374 15.37 -2.41 8.77
CA ALA A 374 16.64 -1.70 8.67
C ALA A 374 16.40 -0.20 8.49
N LYS A 375 17.34 0.62 8.97
CA LYS A 375 17.27 2.08 8.78
C LYS A 375 17.63 2.44 7.34
N GLU A 376 16.74 3.11 6.63
CA GLU A 376 17.01 3.60 5.26
C GLU A 376 18.11 4.68 5.26
N TYR A 377 18.14 5.53 6.29
CA TYR A 377 19.09 6.65 6.43
C TYR A 377 19.96 6.50 7.69
N ALA A 378 20.69 5.39 7.83
CA ALA A 378 21.48 5.11 9.04
C ALA A 378 22.56 6.17 9.37
N GLY A 379 23.12 6.83 8.34
CA GLY A 379 24.17 7.84 8.49
C GLY A 379 23.70 9.28 8.72
N SER A 380 22.39 9.51 8.90
CA SER A 380 21.85 10.86 9.08
C SER A 380 20.64 10.88 10.03
N GLU A 381 20.48 11.96 10.78
CA GLU A 381 19.27 12.24 11.55
C GLU A 381 18.24 12.95 10.65
N ILE A 382 17.00 12.47 10.62
CA ILE A 382 15.91 13.14 9.91
C ILE A 382 15.37 14.25 10.81
N LYS A 383 15.44 15.49 10.35
CA LYS A 383 15.03 16.71 11.08
C LYS A 383 13.61 17.16 10.74
N GLU A 384 13.26 17.16 9.45
CA GLU A 384 11.92 17.55 9.00
C GLU A 384 11.37 16.57 7.97
N TYR A 385 10.07 16.33 8.05
CA TYR A 385 9.30 15.53 7.11
C TYR A 385 8.13 16.34 6.52
N VAL A 386 7.92 16.20 5.21
CA VAL A 386 6.76 16.76 4.50
C VAL A 386 6.12 15.68 3.63
N GLY A 387 4.81 15.45 3.80
CA GLY A 387 4.01 14.51 3.03
C GLY A 387 2.95 15.20 2.17
N GLY A 388 3.11 15.17 0.85
CA GLY A 388 2.20 15.84 -0.08
C GLY A 388 1.19 14.92 -0.77
N ALA A 389 1.53 13.64 -0.98
CA ALA A 389 0.64 12.62 -1.53
C ALA A 389 1.25 11.22 -1.37
N CYS A 390 0.55 10.19 -1.87
CA CYS A 390 1.15 8.87 -2.04
C CYS A 390 2.38 8.95 -2.95
N LYS A 391 3.55 8.52 -2.45
CA LYS A 391 4.83 8.58 -3.16
C LYS A 391 5.26 10.00 -3.56
N ALA A 392 4.82 10.99 -2.79
CA ALA A 392 5.23 12.37 -2.87
C ALA A 392 5.57 12.89 -1.46
N TYR A 393 6.86 12.92 -1.11
CA TYR A 393 7.34 13.37 0.20
C TYR A 393 8.73 13.99 0.12
N ALA A 394 9.08 14.80 1.11
CA ALA A 394 10.38 15.41 1.29
C ALA A 394 10.91 15.16 2.71
N LEU A 395 12.23 15.03 2.83
CA LEU A 395 12.96 14.89 4.09
C LEU A 395 14.09 15.91 4.12
N ARG A 396 14.28 16.57 5.26
CA ARG A 396 15.50 17.32 5.58
C ARG A 396 16.27 16.54 6.63
N MET A 397 17.56 16.33 6.39
CA MET A 397 18.38 15.44 7.20
C MET A 397 19.73 16.09 7.51
N GLU A 398 20.27 15.78 8.68
CA GLU A 398 21.58 16.19 9.15
C GLU A 398 22.52 14.98 9.18
N SER A 399 23.68 15.10 8.54
CA SER A 399 24.68 14.02 8.53
C SER A 399 25.33 13.85 9.90
N ASN A 400 25.35 12.62 10.40
CA ASN A 400 25.97 12.29 11.70
C ASN A 400 27.50 12.48 11.69
N LYS A 401 28.13 12.51 10.50
CA LYS A 401 29.59 12.59 10.36
C LYS A 401 30.13 14.03 10.40
N ASN A 402 29.37 14.99 9.87
CA ASN A 402 29.87 16.35 9.63
C ASN A 402 28.80 17.45 9.78
N ALA A 403 27.64 17.13 10.39
CA ALA A 403 26.52 18.05 10.57
C ALA A 403 26.03 18.74 9.29
N LYS A 404 26.34 18.18 8.11
CA LYS A 404 25.91 18.74 6.84
C LYS A 404 24.42 18.48 6.64
N ILE A 405 23.68 19.54 6.38
CA ILE A 405 22.27 19.46 6.00
C ILE A 405 22.14 19.01 4.55
N SER A 406 21.25 18.04 4.32
CA SER A 406 20.85 17.56 3.01
C SER A 406 19.33 17.41 2.94
N SER A 407 18.79 17.33 1.72
CA SER A 407 17.38 17.04 1.52
C SER A 407 17.17 15.91 0.52
N VAL A 408 16.12 15.14 0.75
CA VAL A 408 15.64 14.12 -0.17
C VAL A 408 14.22 14.49 -0.57
N LEU A 409 13.97 14.53 -1.87
CA LEU A 409 12.64 14.71 -2.43
C LEU A 409 12.29 13.47 -3.26
N LYS A 410 11.10 12.91 -3.04
CA LYS A 410 10.56 11.79 -3.80
C LYS A 410 9.20 12.20 -4.33
N VAL A 411 9.05 12.32 -5.65
CA VAL A 411 7.75 12.63 -6.29
C VAL A 411 7.52 11.70 -7.46
N ARG A 412 6.61 10.74 -7.30
CA ARG A 412 6.28 9.78 -8.36
C ARG A 412 5.71 10.49 -9.59
N GLY A 413 6.24 10.13 -10.76
CA GLY A 413 5.78 10.65 -12.05
C GLY A 413 6.50 11.93 -12.49
N ILE A 414 7.38 12.50 -11.65
CA ILE A 414 8.24 13.63 -12.01
C ILE A 414 9.69 13.18 -11.90
N THR A 415 10.44 13.37 -12.98
CA THR A 415 11.90 13.13 -12.99
C THR A 415 12.58 14.36 -12.41
N LEU A 416 13.31 14.20 -11.31
CA LEU A 416 14.04 15.26 -10.62
C LEU A 416 15.40 15.51 -11.30
N THR A 417 15.38 16.21 -12.43
CA THR A 417 16.61 16.70 -13.08
C THR A 417 17.14 17.94 -12.36
N ALA A 418 18.37 18.36 -12.65
CA ALA A 418 18.94 19.59 -12.07
C ALA A 418 18.05 20.82 -12.31
N ASP A 419 17.44 20.95 -13.50
CA ASP A 419 16.53 22.06 -13.81
C ASP A 419 15.21 21.95 -13.04
N VAL A 420 14.64 20.75 -12.93
CA VAL A 420 13.43 20.53 -12.12
C VAL A 420 13.69 20.84 -10.65
N CYS A 421 14.85 20.46 -10.11
CA CYS A 421 15.21 20.71 -8.71
C CYS A 421 15.41 22.20 -8.38
N LYS A 422 15.61 23.09 -9.37
CA LYS A 422 15.61 24.55 -9.15
C LYS A 422 14.22 25.07 -8.80
N ILE A 423 13.17 24.38 -9.26
CA ILE A 423 11.76 24.77 -9.08
C ILE A 423 11.13 23.95 -7.95
N LEU A 424 11.32 22.64 -8.00
CA LEU A 424 10.78 21.67 -7.07
C LEU A 424 11.89 21.14 -6.16
N HIS A 425 12.03 21.77 -5.00
CA HIS A 425 12.97 21.40 -3.93
C HIS A 425 12.23 21.33 -2.60
N PHE A 426 12.94 21.03 -1.51
CA PHE A 426 12.33 20.84 -0.19
C PHE A 426 11.44 22.02 0.23
N ASP A 427 11.94 23.26 0.18
CA ASP A 427 11.20 24.43 0.66
C ASP A 427 9.97 24.74 -0.20
N SER A 428 10.09 24.73 -1.53
CA SER A 428 8.93 24.96 -2.41
C SER A 428 7.87 23.87 -2.26
N PHE A 429 8.29 22.60 -2.06
CA PHE A 429 7.40 21.50 -1.75
C PHE A 429 6.71 21.66 -0.39
N LYS A 430 7.46 22.06 0.66
CA LYS A 430 6.93 22.33 2.01
C LYS A 430 5.87 23.42 1.96
N GLU A 431 6.17 24.54 1.31
CA GLU A 431 5.25 25.67 1.15
C GLU A 431 3.96 25.24 0.45
N SER A 432 4.07 24.56 -0.70
CA SER A 432 2.92 24.02 -1.44
C SER A 432 2.04 23.09 -0.58
N VAL A 433 2.65 22.20 0.19
CA VAL A 433 1.95 21.27 1.09
C VAL A 433 1.24 21.98 2.23
N LEU A 434 1.90 22.94 2.89
CA LEU A 434 1.31 23.70 3.99
C LEU A 434 0.18 24.62 3.50
N ASN A 435 0.33 25.24 2.32
CA ASN A 435 -0.72 26.04 1.69
C ASN A 435 -1.96 25.19 1.39
N TYR A 436 -1.76 23.96 0.89
CA TYR A 436 -2.85 23.01 0.67
C TYR A 436 -3.54 22.61 1.99
N ALA A 437 -2.76 22.30 3.03
CA ALA A 437 -3.30 21.83 4.30
C ALA A 437 -3.94 22.94 5.14
N ASN A 438 -3.59 24.20 4.94
CA ASN A 438 -4.22 25.35 5.62
C ASN A 438 -5.45 25.90 4.88
N GLY A 439 -5.86 25.27 3.77
CA GLY A 439 -7.06 25.67 3.04
C GLY A 439 -6.89 26.99 2.30
N GLY A 440 -5.69 27.25 1.74
CA GLY A 440 -5.52 28.35 0.78
C GLY A 440 -6.65 28.32 -0.24
N GLY A 441 -7.45 29.39 -0.27
CA GLY A 441 -8.84 29.38 -0.71
C GLY A 441 -9.04 28.98 -2.16
N ASP A 442 -10.18 28.33 -2.43
CA ASP A 442 -10.80 28.28 -3.75
C ASP A 442 -11.54 29.59 -4.03
N ASN A 443 -10.90 30.74 -3.79
CA ASN A 443 -11.41 32.00 -4.31
C ASN A 443 -11.06 32.01 -5.79
N GLU A 444 -12.04 31.68 -6.63
CA GLU A 444 -11.98 31.76 -8.09
C GLU A 444 -11.72 33.19 -8.63
N GLU A 445 -11.58 34.19 -7.74
CA GLU A 445 -11.43 35.60 -8.10
C GLU A 445 -9.98 36.12 -8.13
N ASP A 446 -8.99 35.39 -7.58
CA ASP A 446 -7.59 35.81 -7.67
C ASP A 446 -6.85 35.03 -8.77
N ASN A 447 -6.55 35.72 -9.87
CA ASN A 447 -5.62 35.28 -10.94
C ASN A 447 -4.16 35.07 -10.46
N GLU A 448 -3.90 35.03 -9.15
CA GLU A 448 -2.61 34.61 -8.61
C GLU A 448 -2.49 33.09 -8.74
N LEU A 449 -1.42 32.62 -9.39
CA LEU A 449 -1.04 31.20 -9.47
C LEU A 449 -1.43 30.45 -8.21
N ASP A 450 -2.22 29.36 -8.35
CA ASP A 450 -2.58 28.46 -7.26
C ASP A 450 -1.32 28.11 -6.45
N LYS A 451 -1.09 28.79 -5.31
CA LYS A 451 0.10 28.67 -4.44
C LYS A 451 0.23 27.27 -3.83
N ARG A 452 -0.77 26.41 -4.06
CA ARG A 452 -0.77 24.97 -3.74
C ARG A 452 -0.09 24.15 -4.82
N SER A 453 0.06 24.67 -6.03
CA SER A 453 0.58 23.97 -7.19
C SER A 453 1.96 24.49 -7.62
N ILE A 454 2.81 23.59 -8.10
CA ILE A 454 4.14 23.93 -8.60
C ILE A 454 4.18 23.56 -10.09
N MET A 455 4.32 24.57 -10.95
CA MET A 455 4.49 24.37 -12.38
C MET A 455 5.95 23.96 -12.65
N ILE A 456 6.11 22.72 -13.08
CA ILE A 456 7.41 22.11 -13.37
C ILE A 456 7.62 22.13 -14.86
N GLU A 457 8.77 22.63 -15.27
CA GLU A 457 9.20 22.65 -16.65
C GLU A 457 10.48 21.84 -16.80
N ASN A 458 10.42 20.79 -17.61
CA ASN A 458 11.60 20.05 -18.05
C ASN A 458 11.88 20.40 -19.52
N PRO A 459 12.89 21.22 -19.82
CA PRO A 459 13.15 21.68 -21.18
C PRO A 459 13.64 20.56 -22.11
N ASN A 460 14.28 19.53 -21.56
CA ASN A 460 14.97 18.48 -22.32
C ASN A 460 14.33 17.10 -22.09
N PHE A 461 13.00 17.00 -22.23
CA PHE A 461 12.30 15.73 -22.09
C PHE A 461 12.39 14.90 -23.38
N ILE A 462 12.95 13.69 -23.27
CA ILE A 462 13.14 12.78 -24.40
C ILE A 462 11.80 12.12 -24.78
N ARG A 463 11.39 12.25 -26.05
CA ARG A 463 10.29 11.51 -26.65
C ARG A 463 10.78 10.61 -27.78
N ARG A 464 10.02 9.54 -28.00
CA ARG A 464 10.21 8.62 -29.14
C ARG A 464 8.99 8.68 -30.05
N SER A 465 9.24 8.74 -31.35
CA SER A 465 8.23 8.57 -32.41
C SER A 465 8.45 7.21 -33.05
N VAL A 466 7.56 6.26 -32.77
CA VAL A 466 7.64 4.92 -33.39
C VAL A 466 7.39 5.03 -34.89
N LYS A 467 6.45 5.90 -35.28
CA LYS A 467 6.10 6.17 -36.67
C LYS A 467 7.27 6.71 -37.49
N GLU A 468 8.06 7.62 -36.91
CA GLU A 468 9.18 8.26 -37.62
C GLU A 468 10.52 7.57 -37.33
N GLY A 469 10.56 6.55 -36.47
CA GLY A 469 11.80 5.89 -36.06
C GLY A 469 12.80 6.82 -35.35
N MET A 470 12.32 7.93 -34.76
CA MET A 470 13.17 9.01 -34.23
C MET A 470 13.02 9.20 -32.73
N VAL A 471 14.10 9.69 -32.12
CA VAL A 471 14.15 10.16 -30.73
C VAL A 471 14.49 11.65 -30.75
N TYR A 472 13.68 12.47 -30.10
CA TYR A 472 13.87 13.92 -30.06
C TYR A 472 13.57 14.48 -28.67
N SER A 473 14.17 15.65 -28.38
CA SER A 473 13.94 16.38 -27.14
C SER A 473 12.80 17.37 -27.33
N THR A 474 11.90 17.44 -26.35
CA THR A 474 10.82 18.44 -26.31
C THR A 474 10.63 18.95 -24.89
N LYS A 475 10.05 20.13 -24.77
CA LYS A 475 9.73 20.73 -23.49
C LYS A 475 8.49 20.05 -22.89
N MET A 476 8.62 19.51 -21.68
CA MET A 476 7.52 18.92 -20.95
C MET A 476 7.13 19.82 -19.78
N ARG A 477 5.85 20.14 -19.66
CA ARG A 477 5.28 20.80 -18.50
C ARG A 477 4.46 19.82 -17.67
N LYS A 478 4.65 19.84 -16.35
CA LYS A 478 3.87 19.09 -15.37
C LYS A 478 3.47 20.02 -14.25
N ILE A 479 2.34 19.75 -13.60
CA ILE A 479 1.94 20.46 -12.40
C ILE A 479 2.01 19.47 -11.26
N PHE A 480 2.77 19.80 -10.22
CA PHE A 480 2.69 19.11 -8.95
C PHE A 480 1.62 19.78 -8.09
N ARG A 481 0.70 19.00 -7.53
CA ARG A 481 -0.29 19.45 -6.55
C ARG A 481 -0.34 18.43 -5.40
N PRO A 482 -0.26 18.86 -4.12
CA PRO A 482 -0.55 18.00 -2.99
C PRO A 482 -1.98 17.47 -3.05
N ILE A 483 -2.17 16.18 -2.80
CA ILE A 483 -3.48 15.52 -2.90
C ILE A 483 -3.58 14.43 -1.84
N ILE A 484 -4.53 14.58 -0.90
CA ILE A 484 -4.85 13.57 0.11
C ILE A 484 -6.19 12.92 -0.21
N GLN A 485 -6.16 11.81 -0.94
CA GLN A 485 -7.36 11.04 -1.33
C GLN A 485 -7.69 9.86 -0.41
N LYS A 486 -6.89 9.63 0.63
CA LYS A 486 -6.95 8.43 1.47
C LYS A 486 -7.29 8.69 2.94
N GLY A 487 -7.84 9.87 3.23
CA GLY A 487 -8.26 10.24 4.58
C GLY A 487 -8.78 11.67 4.64
N ILE A 488 -8.94 12.16 5.86
CA ILE A 488 -9.37 13.52 6.17
C ILE A 488 -8.21 14.22 6.88
N ILE A 489 -7.81 15.38 6.37
CA ILE A 489 -6.87 16.26 7.08
C ILE A 489 -7.64 16.83 8.27
N SER A 490 -7.17 16.50 9.46
CA SER A 490 -7.73 16.92 10.74
C SER A 490 -6.82 17.96 11.38
N ASN A 491 -6.89 18.08 12.70
CA ASN A 491 -6.04 18.99 13.46
C ASN A 491 -4.55 18.61 13.32
N ASP A 492 -3.69 19.59 13.49
CA ASP A 492 -2.22 19.43 13.53
C ASP A 492 -1.66 18.73 12.29
N LEU A 493 -2.31 18.94 11.14
CA LEU A 493 -1.94 18.37 9.85
C LEU A 493 -1.94 16.84 9.81
N LYS A 494 -2.60 16.18 10.78
CA LYS A 494 -2.77 14.72 10.82
C LYS A 494 -3.84 14.29 9.82
N ILE A 495 -3.62 13.15 9.19
CA ILE A 495 -4.58 12.52 8.26
C ILE A 495 -5.23 11.36 8.99
N VAL A 496 -6.51 11.51 9.32
CA VAL A 496 -7.32 10.45 9.94
C VAL A 496 -8.02 9.61 8.90
N HIS A 497 -8.27 8.34 9.21
CA HIS A 497 -9.00 7.45 8.30
C HIS A 497 -10.46 7.86 8.17
N PHE A 498 -11.07 7.60 7.01
CA PHE A 498 -12.50 7.84 6.82
C PHE A 498 -13.30 7.07 7.86
N GLY A 499 -14.11 7.76 8.66
CA GLY A 499 -14.91 7.16 9.72
C GLY A 499 -14.25 7.06 11.10
N GLN A 500 -13.01 7.56 11.27
CA GLN A 500 -12.31 7.51 12.54
C GLN A 500 -12.83 8.58 13.52
N ASN A 501 -13.25 8.13 14.70
CA ASN A 501 -13.62 8.99 15.82
C ASN A 501 -12.44 9.10 16.78
N ASN A 502 -12.00 10.32 17.09
CA ASN A 502 -10.93 10.58 18.04
C ASN A 502 -11.48 10.61 19.48
N PHE A 503 -11.18 9.58 20.28
CA PHE A 503 -11.54 9.54 21.71
C PHE A 503 -10.58 10.34 22.61
N SER A 504 -9.44 10.78 22.08
CA SER A 504 -8.34 11.38 22.84
C SER A 504 -8.60 12.76 23.45
N LYS A 505 -9.81 13.35 23.29
CA LYS A 505 -10.21 14.56 24.04
C LYS A 505 -11.26 14.33 25.13
N CYS A 506 -11.91 13.17 25.21
CA CYS A 506 -12.93 12.94 26.24
C CYS A 506 -12.35 12.62 27.62
N ILE A 507 -11.18 11.98 27.69
CA ILE A 507 -10.59 11.58 28.98
C ILE A 507 -10.05 12.79 29.77
N VAL A 508 -9.51 13.82 29.09
CA VAL A 508 -9.01 15.03 29.77
C VAL A 508 -10.16 15.90 30.30
N ILE A 509 -11.32 15.91 29.64
CA ILE A 509 -12.49 16.64 30.11
C ILE A 509 -13.14 15.92 31.30
N PHE A 510 -13.20 14.59 31.29
CA PHE A 510 -13.71 13.84 32.45
C PHE A 510 -12.78 13.93 33.68
N HIS A 511 -11.45 13.97 33.49
CA HIS A 511 -10.52 14.14 34.60
C HIS A 511 -10.60 15.55 35.22
N ASN A 512 -10.71 16.60 34.39
CA ASN A 512 -10.88 17.97 34.86
C ASN A 512 -12.25 18.21 35.52
N ILE A 513 -13.33 17.58 35.04
CA ILE A 513 -14.64 17.66 35.70
C ILE A 513 -14.62 16.92 37.05
N PHE A 514 -13.97 15.76 37.15
CA PHE A 514 -13.83 15.06 38.45
C PHE A 514 -13.00 15.86 39.47
N GLN A 515 -11.93 16.54 39.04
CA GLN A 515 -11.14 17.41 39.91
C GLN A 515 -11.89 18.68 40.35
N LEU A 516 -12.73 19.25 39.48
CA LEU A 516 -13.61 20.38 39.84
C LEU A 516 -14.71 19.97 40.81
N TYR A 517 -15.29 18.77 40.67
CA TYR A 517 -16.29 18.27 41.63
C TYR A 517 -15.69 17.89 42.99
N PHE A 518 -14.43 17.43 43.05
CA PHE A 518 -13.79 17.09 44.33
C PHE A 518 -13.44 18.35 45.16
N ASN A 519 -13.06 19.45 44.51
CA ASN A 519 -12.74 20.72 45.17
C ASN A 519 -13.99 21.51 45.65
N ILE A 520 -15.17 21.22 45.11
CA ILE A 520 -16.43 21.84 45.58
C ILE A 520 -17.01 21.12 46.81
N PHE A 521 -16.63 19.87 47.06
CA PHE A 521 -17.05 19.09 48.24
C PHE A 521 -16.05 19.11 49.41
N THR A 522 -14.94 19.85 49.30
CA THR A 522 -13.91 19.99 50.35
C THR A 522 -13.62 21.43 50.78
N MET A 523 -14.54 22.36 50.48
CA MET A 523 -14.71 23.64 51.17
C MET A 523 -16.06 23.65 51.88
#